data_AF-A0A858RLH6-F1
#
_entry.id   AF-A0A858RLH6-F1
#
_cell.length_a   1.000
_cell.length_b   1.000
_cell.length_c   1.000
_cell.angle_alpha   90.00
_cell.angle_beta   90.00
_cell.angle_gamma   90.00
#
_symmetry.space_group_name_H-M   'P 1'
#
loop_
_entity.id
_entity.type
_entity.pdbx_description
1 polymer ?
#
loop_
_entity_poly.entity_id
_entity_poly.type
_entity_poly.pdbx_seq_one_letter_code
_entity_poly.pdbx_strand_id
1 'polypeptide(L)'
;MKLLFVFIIACALVLGLRQRQESVRLAGLEKDLVARNSALGRGEAKINSEIADGSPAATKIARTEQPKFSAAKYLGKYYKIFLTYALTRKEPGIRDGDFVRDDLLNATPEDLARLPKDIRDAMLPDVIASGIYEVAASGLLDKDPKLACEFALKGGIINTFLYVVRSWMARDPLAACAWLEEQTKTSPPLDEKTFQPIYCHQEPLDLASLRLAAGIAASPAAGDLSGLMDLEGARLRATLDDVLMVLPSDCLPVLLKRVSESGRPDLLEQILKQHPEPAMAREYLKDASLPPEEFMRAATVVVASLDPVSLPRGLDWYLRSTDPEARAEGLQEIVARWGSENPDTAAQWLKKLPEGKDRQLAETAYEAGLQQARDKRISPAR
;
A
#
# COMPACT_ATOMS: atom_id res chain seq x y z
N MET A 1 39.32 13.97 -9.77
CA MET A 1 38.97 12.67 -10.38
C MET A 1 40.03 11.58 -10.20
N LYS A 2 41.30 11.74 -10.65
CA LYS A 2 42.33 10.68 -10.53
C LYS A 2 42.65 10.24 -9.09
N LEU A 3 42.68 11.17 -8.13
CA LEU A 3 42.87 10.86 -6.71
C LEU A 3 41.70 10.08 -6.08
N LEU A 4 40.47 10.37 -6.49
CA LEU A 4 39.27 9.64 -6.05
C LEU A 4 39.30 8.19 -6.55
N PHE A 5 39.73 7.97 -7.79
CA PHE A 5 39.84 6.65 -8.39
C PHE A 5 40.91 5.79 -7.69
N VAL A 6 42.06 6.38 -7.35
CA VAL A 6 43.11 5.71 -6.56
C VAL A 6 42.63 5.37 -5.15
N PHE A 7 41.86 6.26 -4.52
CA PHE A 7 41.27 6.00 -3.20
C PHE A 7 40.26 4.84 -3.23
N ILE A 8 39.40 4.79 -4.26
CA ILE A 8 38.44 3.69 -4.46
C ILE A 8 39.16 2.35 -4.66
N ILE A 9 40.23 2.32 -5.46
CA ILE A 9 41.03 1.10 -5.67
C ILE A 9 41.75 0.67 -4.38
N ALA A 10 42.31 1.61 -3.63
CA ALA A 10 42.97 1.33 -2.35
C ALA A 10 41.98 0.78 -1.32
N CYS A 11 40.77 1.36 -1.22
CA CYS A 11 39.70 0.83 -0.38
C CYS A 11 39.28 -0.58 -0.82
N ALA A 12 39.13 -0.84 -2.12
CA ALA A 12 38.78 -2.16 -2.64
C ALA A 12 39.85 -3.22 -2.31
N LEU A 13 41.13 -2.87 -2.39
CA LEU A 13 42.25 -3.77 -2.06
C LEU A 13 42.34 -4.07 -0.55
N VAL A 14 42.16 -3.05 0.30
CA VAL A 14 42.15 -3.23 1.76
C VAL A 14 40.95 -4.09 2.18
N LEU A 15 39.78 -3.88 1.58
CA LEU A 15 38.59 -4.69 1.83
C LEU A 15 38.78 -6.13 1.35
N GLY A 16 39.39 -6.35 0.18
CA GLY A 16 39.70 -7.69 -0.33
C GLY A 16 40.67 -8.48 0.56
N LEU A 17 41.69 -7.81 1.11
CA LEU A 17 42.62 -8.44 2.07
C LEU A 17 41.93 -8.81 3.39
N ARG A 18 41.05 -7.95 3.90
CA ARG A 18 40.25 -8.23 5.10
C ARG A 18 39.29 -9.40 4.89
N GLN A 19 38.67 -9.47 3.72
CA GLN A 19 37.78 -10.56 3.31
C GLN A 19 38.51 -11.91 3.23
N ARG A 20 39.75 -11.92 2.73
CA ARG A 20 40.58 -13.13 2.68
C ARG A 20 40.91 -13.63 4.09
N GLN A 21 41.26 -12.74 5.02
CA GLN A 21 41.55 -13.11 6.41
C GLN A 21 40.32 -13.69 7.13
N GLU A 22 39.13 -13.09 6.94
CA GLU A 22 37.87 -13.61 7.49
C GLU A 22 37.48 -14.96 6.87
N SER A 23 37.67 -15.15 5.56
CA SER A 23 37.38 -16.44 4.90
C SER A 23 38.24 -17.60 5.43
N VAL A 24 39.52 -17.33 5.72
CA VAL A 24 40.43 -18.32 6.32
C VAL A 24 40.01 -18.62 7.76
N ARG A 25 39.60 -17.59 8.52
CA ARG A 25 39.10 -17.76 9.89
C ARG A 25 37.83 -18.61 9.95
N LEU A 26 36.89 -18.38 9.02
CA LEU A 26 35.63 -19.11 8.94
C LEU A 26 35.83 -20.56 8.47
N ALA A 27 36.72 -20.80 7.50
CA ALA A 27 37.09 -22.17 7.09
C ALA A 27 37.74 -22.96 8.25
N GLY A 28 38.44 -22.28 9.16
CA GLY A 28 38.93 -22.88 10.40
C GLY A 28 37.80 -23.27 11.35
N LEU A 29 36.84 -22.36 11.58
CA LEU A 29 35.67 -22.62 12.44
C LEU A 29 34.76 -23.73 11.91
N GLU A 30 34.60 -23.84 10.59
CA GLU A 30 33.84 -24.90 9.94
C GLU A 30 34.51 -26.26 10.15
N LYS A 31 35.84 -26.35 9.98
CA LYS A 31 36.60 -27.56 10.29
C LYS A 31 36.47 -27.96 11.77
N ASP A 32 36.53 -27.01 12.68
CA ASP A 32 36.36 -27.27 14.12
C ASP A 32 34.93 -27.74 14.46
N LEU A 33 33.91 -27.21 13.79
CA LEU A 33 32.53 -27.66 13.94
C LEU A 33 32.32 -29.07 13.39
N VAL A 34 32.87 -29.38 12.21
CA VAL A 34 32.83 -30.73 11.62
C VAL A 34 33.56 -31.73 12.51
N ALA A 35 34.70 -31.34 13.08
CA ALA A 35 35.45 -32.17 14.03
C ALA A 35 34.67 -32.42 15.33
N ARG A 36 34.00 -31.40 15.89
CA ARG A 36 33.16 -31.53 17.09
C ARG A 36 31.92 -32.39 16.84
N ASN A 37 31.27 -32.24 15.70
CA ASN A 37 30.11 -33.07 15.33
C ASN A 37 30.52 -34.53 15.11
N SER A 38 31.67 -34.76 14.50
CA SER A 38 32.24 -36.11 14.35
C SER A 38 32.58 -36.75 15.71
N ALA A 39 33.06 -35.95 16.68
CA ALA A 39 33.37 -36.41 18.03
C ALA A 39 32.14 -36.70 18.90
N LEU A 40 30.98 -36.11 18.59
CA LEU A 40 29.75 -36.27 19.37
C LEU A 40 28.94 -37.52 19.01
N GLY A 41 29.31 -38.26 17.96
CA GLY A 41 28.79 -39.61 17.68
C GLY A 41 27.27 -39.74 17.54
N ARG A 42 26.54 -38.64 17.31
CA ARG A 42 25.10 -38.66 17.06
C ARG A 42 24.86 -38.59 15.56
N GLY A 43 24.55 -39.73 14.95
CA GLY A 43 24.23 -39.79 13.53
C GLY A 43 23.01 -38.92 13.18
N GLU A 44 23.10 -38.20 12.06
CA GLU A 44 22.03 -37.34 11.49
C GLU A 44 20.65 -38.01 11.45
N ALA A 45 20.62 -39.34 11.32
CA ALA A 45 19.39 -40.13 11.27
C ALA A 45 18.50 -39.98 12.52
N LYS A 46 19.09 -39.78 13.72
CA LYS A 46 18.30 -39.68 14.96
C LYS A 46 17.66 -38.31 15.16
N ILE A 47 18.31 -37.25 14.67
CA ILE A 47 17.79 -35.88 14.72
C ILE A 47 16.63 -35.75 13.72
N ASN A 48 16.79 -36.32 12.51
CA ASN A 48 15.76 -36.26 11.48
C ASN A 48 14.50 -37.08 11.82
N SER A 49 14.61 -38.18 12.57
CA SER A 49 13.42 -38.92 13.03
C SER A 49 12.66 -38.20 14.13
N GLU A 50 13.34 -37.50 15.04
CA GLU A 50 12.69 -36.78 16.15
C GLU A 50 11.99 -35.50 15.68
N ILE A 51 12.44 -34.89 14.57
CA ILE A 51 11.80 -33.70 13.95
C ILE A 51 10.51 -34.08 13.20
N ALA A 52 10.44 -35.28 12.62
CA ALA A 52 9.29 -35.72 11.80
C ALA A 52 8.00 -35.99 12.61
N ASP A 53 8.12 -36.33 13.90
CA ASP A 53 6.98 -36.80 14.71
C ASP A 53 6.19 -35.69 15.42
N GLY A 54 6.51 -34.40 15.20
CA GLY A 54 5.72 -33.28 15.74
C GLY A 54 5.62 -33.23 17.28
N SER A 55 6.50 -33.95 17.98
CA SER A 55 6.51 -34.04 19.44
C SER A 55 6.69 -32.66 20.09
N PRO A 56 6.08 -32.38 21.26
CA PRO A 56 6.35 -31.17 22.04
C PRO A 56 7.84 -30.97 22.35
N ALA A 57 8.61 -32.07 22.42
CA ALA A 57 10.08 -32.01 22.55
C ALA A 57 10.73 -31.54 21.25
N ALA A 58 10.25 -31.94 20.07
CA ALA A 58 10.73 -31.48 18.77
C ALA A 58 10.40 -30.01 18.53
N THR A 59 9.21 -29.53 18.93
CA THR A 59 8.87 -28.09 18.88
C THR A 59 9.73 -27.28 19.85
N LYS A 60 10.04 -27.84 21.02
CA LYS A 60 10.95 -27.23 22.00
C LYS A 60 12.39 -27.21 21.48
N ILE A 61 12.89 -28.29 20.89
CA ILE A 61 14.23 -28.38 20.29
C ILE A 61 14.33 -27.45 19.09
N ALA A 62 13.35 -27.41 18.18
CA ALA A 62 13.32 -26.48 17.06
C ALA A 62 13.33 -25.01 17.50
N ARG A 63 12.63 -24.65 18.60
CA ARG A 63 12.72 -23.31 19.21
C ARG A 63 14.04 -23.06 19.95
N THR A 64 14.66 -24.10 20.52
CA THR A 64 15.90 -23.96 21.30
C THR A 64 17.15 -23.96 20.39
N GLU A 65 17.06 -24.55 19.21
CA GLU A 65 18.13 -24.64 18.21
C GLU A 65 18.01 -23.62 17.07
N GLN A 66 16.91 -22.86 16.96
CA GLN A 66 16.91 -21.69 16.08
C GLN A 66 18.02 -20.74 16.53
N PRO A 67 19.03 -20.46 15.68
CA PRO A 67 20.12 -19.58 16.06
C PRO A 67 19.52 -18.22 16.39
N LYS A 68 19.78 -17.74 17.62
CA LYS A 68 19.35 -16.40 18.03
C LYS A 68 19.70 -15.40 16.93
N PHE A 69 18.71 -14.62 16.49
CA PHE A 69 18.92 -13.57 15.52
C PHE A 69 20.08 -12.70 16.00
N SER A 70 21.01 -12.42 15.10
CA SER A 70 22.18 -11.59 15.37
C SER A 70 22.26 -10.56 14.27
N ALA A 71 21.84 -9.33 14.57
CA ALA A 71 21.87 -8.22 13.63
C ALA A 71 23.26 -8.03 13.01
N ALA A 72 24.34 -8.20 13.77
CA ALA A 72 25.70 -8.14 13.23
C ALA A 72 26.01 -9.26 12.21
N LYS A 73 25.61 -10.51 12.48
CA LYS A 73 25.75 -11.62 11.50
C LYS A 73 24.85 -11.40 10.29
N TYR A 74 23.64 -10.90 10.52
CA TYR A 74 22.64 -10.58 9.51
C TYR A 74 23.15 -9.49 8.54
N LEU A 75 23.62 -8.36 9.07
CA LEU A 75 24.19 -7.25 8.30
C LEU A 75 25.48 -7.67 7.60
N GLY A 76 26.33 -8.48 8.23
CA GLY A 76 27.53 -9.04 7.60
C GLY A 76 27.21 -9.98 6.43
N LYS A 77 26.19 -10.83 6.59
CA LYS A 77 25.68 -11.73 5.52
C LYS A 77 25.07 -10.92 4.38
N TYR A 78 24.24 -9.93 4.70
CA TYR A 78 23.58 -9.08 3.72
C TYR A 78 24.57 -8.20 2.95
N TYR A 79 25.51 -7.54 3.65
CA TYR A 79 26.57 -6.77 3.02
C TYR A 79 27.41 -7.63 2.07
N LYS A 80 27.70 -8.88 2.45
CA LYS A 80 28.41 -9.84 1.59
C LYS A 80 27.60 -10.23 0.35
N ILE A 81 26.30 -10.49 0.49
CA ILE A 81 25.40 -10.83 -0.63
C ILE A 81 25.23 -9.63 -1.56
N PHE A 82 24.99 -8.43 -1.02
CA PHE A 82 24.86 -7.20 -1.79
C PHE A 82 26.17 -6.87 -2.53
N LEU A 83 27.32 -6.95 -1.86
CA LEU A 83 28.62 -6.81 -2.53
C LEU A 83 28.78 -7.84 -3.64
N THR A 84 28.39 -9.08 -3.41
CA THR A 84 28.44 -10.13 -4.44
C THR A 84 27.52 -9.76 -5.61
N TYR A 85 26.28 -9.37 -5.36
CA TYR A 85 25.28 -8.98 -6.38
C TYR A 85 25.71 -7.73 -7.18
N ALA A 86 26.22 -6.71 -6.50
CA ALA A 86 26.75 -5.48 -7.10
C ALA A 86 28.01 -5.73 -7.94
N LEU A 87 28.82 -6.74 -7.56
CA LEU A 87 30.05 -7.10 -8.27
C LEU A 87 29.85 -8.13 -9.38
N THR A 88 28.85 -9.02 -9.30
CA THR A 88 28.69 -10.14 -10.25
C THR A 88 27.55 -9.97 -11.25
N ARG A 89 26.55 -9.12 -11.00
CA ARG A 89 25.46 -8.70 -11.92
C ARG A 89 24.79 -9.81 -12.77
N LYS A 90 24.89 -11.09 -12.41
CA LYS A 90 24.49 -12.24 -13.25
C LYS A 90 23.99 -13.47 -12.48
N GLU A 91 23.16 -13.31 -11.47
CA GLU A 91 22.32 -14.44 -11.00
C GLU A 91 20.84 -14.17 -11.29
N PRO A 92 20.32 -14.66 -12.44
CA PRO A 92 18.91 -14.59 -12.74
C PRO A 92 18.15 -15.59 -11.87
N GLY A 93 17.43 -15.12 -10.84
CA GLY A 93 16.47 -15.95 -10.12
C GLY A 93 16.24 -15.62 -8.65
N ILE A 94 17.14 -14.88 -8.00
CA ILE A 94 16.93 -14.47 -6.60
C ILE A 94 16.13 -13.15 -6.61
N ARG A 95 14.88 -13.19 -6.12
CA ARG A 95 14.12 -11.96 -5.88
C ARG A 95 14.68 -11.28 -4.63
N ASP A 96 14.95 -9.97 -4.72
CA ASP A 96 15.64 -9.17 -3.70
C ASP A 96 15.01 -9.21 -2.30
N GLY A 97 13.77 -9.73 -2.15
CA GLY A 97 13.04 -9.79 -0.89
C GLY A 97 13.01 -11.13 -0.15
N ASP A 98 13.23 -12.27 -0.82
CA ASP A 98 12.87 -13.59 -0.24
C ASP A 98 13.84 -14.05 0.86
N PHE A 99 15.11 -13.65 0.81
CA PHE A 99 16.13 -14.08 1.77
C PHE A 99 16.10 -13.29 3.10
N VAL A 100 15.49 -12.11 3.07
CA VAL A 100 15.48 -11.12 4.16
C VAL A 100 14.24 -11.28 5.01
N ARG A 101 13.15 -11.73 4.38
CA ARG A 101 11.83 -11.77 4.99
C ARG A 101 11.80 -12.71 6.19
N ASP A 102 12.25 -13.95 6.06
CA ASP A 102 12.02 -14.95 7.11
C ASP A 102 12.78 -14.67 8.41
N ASP A 103 14.05 -14.23 8.35
CA ASP A 103 14.83 -13.92 9.55
C ASP A 103 14.27 -12.69 10.29
N LEU A 104 13.88 -11.63 9.55
CA LEU A 104 13.28 -10.43 10.14
C LEU A 104 11.85 -10.68 10.63
N LEU A 105 11.06 -11.47 9.90
CA LEU A 105 9.72 -11.89 10.31
C LEU A 105 9.75 -12.72 11.60
N ASN A 106 10.84 -13.43 11.87
CA ASN A 106 11.00 -14.23 13.09
C ASN A 106 11.76 -13.50 14.22
N ALA A 107 12.33 -12.33 13.97
CA ALA A 107 13.03 -11.54 14.99
C ALA A 107 12.10 -11.12 16.14
N THR A 108 12.64 -11.05 17.36
CA THR A 108 11.88 -10.57 18.53
C THR A 108 11.78 -9.04 18.52
N PRO A 109 10.83 -8.44 19.25
CA PRO A 109 10.78 -6.98 19.43
C PRO A 109 12.11 -6.38 19.92
N GLU A 110 12.83 -7.08 20.81
CA GLU A 110 14.14 -6.63 21.30
C GLU A 110 15.23 -6.66 20.22
N ASP A 111 15.20 -7.66 19.36
CA ASP A 111 16.12 -7.76 18.21
C ASP A 111 15.88 -6.59 17.24
N LEU A 112 14.61 -6.31 16.96
CA LEU A 112 14.19 -5.23 16.07
C LEU A 112 14.42 -3.85 16.70
N ALA A 113 14.35 -3.71 18.02
CA ALA A 113 14.69 -2.47 18.71
C ALA A 113 16.18 -2.11 18.59
N ARG A 114 17.07 -3.10 18.42
CA ARG A 114 18.53 -2.88 18.24
C ARG A 114 18.91 -2.62 16.79
N LEU A 115 18.15 -3.18 15.85
CA LEU A 115 18.42 -3.12 14.42
C LEU A 115 18.70 -1.70 13.85
N PRO A 116 18.05 -0.60 14.28
CA PRO A 116 18.36 0.73 13.75
C PRO A 116 19.77 1.19 14.07
N LYS A 117 20.25 0.85 15.28
CA LYS A 117 21.63 1.12 15.68
C LYS A 117 22.59 0.29 14.85
N ASP A 118 22.29 -1.00 14.67
CA ASP A 118 23.16 -1.90 13.93
C ASP A 118 23.26 -1.51 12.45
N ILE A 119 22.15 -1.09 11.81
CA ILE A 119 22.14 -0.55 10.44
C ILE A 119 23.03 0.69 10.33
N ARG A 120 22.93 1.60 11.30
CA ARG A 120 23.74 2.84 11.35
C ARG A 120 25.22 2.52 11.52
N ASP A 121 25.56 1.66 12.46
CA ASP A 121 26.94 1.26 12.76
C ASP A 121 27.57 0.49 11.58
N ALA A 122 26.77 -0.20 10.78
CA ALA A 122 27.21 -0.90 9.58
C ALA A 122 27.47 0.01 8.36
N MET A 123 27.11 1.30 8.43
CA MET A 123 27.27 2.28 7.34
C MET A 123 26.72 1.77 5.99
N LEU A 124 25.55 1.13 6.03
CA LEU A 124 24.93 0.59 4.82
C LEU A 124 24.51 1.72 3.86
N PRO A 125 24.57 1.50 2.53
CA PRO A 125 23.94 2.38 1.56
C PRO A 125 22.45 2.61 1.88
N ASP A 126 21.97 3.84 1.68
CA ASP A 126 20.60 4.23 2.06
C ASP A 126 19.52 3.33 1.44
N VAL A 127 19.69 2.93 0.18
CA VAL A 127 18.76 2.03 -0.53
C VAL A 127 18.61 0.68 0.20
N ILE A 128 19.71 0.17 0.74
CA ILE A 128 19.70 -1.09 1.51
C ILE A 128 19.05 -0.88 2.86
N ALA A 129 19.49 0.16 3.58
CA ALA A 129 18.93 0.48 4.88
C ALA A 129 17.40 0.62 4.77
N SER A 130 16.93 1.29 3.71
CA SER A 130 15.51 1.47 3.40
C SER A 130 14.76 0.14 3.22
N GLY A 131 15.28 -0.77 2.40
CA GLY A 131 14.68 -2.09 2.23
C GLY A 131 14.63 -2.92 3.52
N ILE A 132 15.64 -2.81 4.38
CA ILE A 132 15.62 -3.47 5.70
C ILE A 132 14.54 -2.85 6.58
N TYR A 133 14.43 -1.53 6.61
CA TYR A 133 13.40 -0.84 7.39
C TYR A 133 11.99 -1.21 6.95
N GLU A 134 11.76 -1.26 5.63
CA GLU A 134 10.48 -1.64 5.03
C GLU A 134 10.08 -3.07 5.41
N VAL A 135 10.97 -4.05 5.23
CA VAL A 135 10.68 -5.45 5.53
C VAL A 135 10.45 -5.66 7.03
N ALA A 136 11.30 -5.07 7.88
CA ALA A 136 11.16 -5.19 9.33
C ALA A 136 9.89 -4.50 9.85
N ALA A 137 9.56 -3.30 9.36
CA ALA A 137 8.34 -2.62 9.76
C ALA A 137 7.08 -3.38 9.31
N SER A 138 7.08 -3.91 8.08
CA SER A 138 6.01 -4.78 7.57
C SER A 138 5.87 -6.05 8.41
N GLY A 139 6.98 -6.66 8.85
CA GLY A 139 6.98 -7.82 9.72
C GLY A 139 6.51 -7.54 11.16
N LEU A 140 6.76 -6.33 11.66
CA LEU A 140 6.28 -5.88 12.97
C LEU A 140 4.79 -5.58 12.96
N LEU A 141 4.24 -5.13 11.83
CA LEU A 141 2.86 -4.69 11.73
C LEU A 141 1.85 -5.74 12.23
N ASP A 142 2.10 -7.03 12.02
CA ASP A 142 1.22 -8.11 12.51
C ASP A 142 1.35 -8.38 14.01
N LYS A 143 2.50 -8.04 14.62
CA LYS A 143 2.85 -8.38 16.01
C LYS A 143 2.65 -7.21 16.97
N ASP A 144 3.13 -6.04 16.57
CA ASP A 144 3.13 -4.80 17.33
C ASP A 144 3.14 -3.61 16.34
N PRO A 145 1.95 -3.16 15.90
CA PRO A 145 1.82 -2.03 14.98
C PRO A 145 2.43 -0.73 15.50
N LYS A 146 2.40 -0.50 16.82
CA LYS A 146 3.00 0.68 17.45
C LYS A 146 4.51 0.65 17.27
N LEU A 147 5.14 -0.49 17.60
CA LEU A 147 6.57 -0.68 17.39
C LEU A 147 6.94 -0.60 15.89
N ALA A 148 6.09 -1.11 15.00
CA ALA A 148 6.29 -0.99 13.55
C ALA A 148 6.35 0.50 13.11
N CYS A 149 5.43 1.33 13.60
CA CYS A 149 5.42 2.77 13.34
C CYS A 149 6.67 3.44 13.88
N GLU A 150 7.01 3.22 15.16
CA GLU A 150 8.22 3.78 15.78
C GLU A 150 9.50 3.36 15.06
N PHE A 151 9.54 2.12 14.56
CA PHE A 151 10.65 1.59 13.80
C PHE A 151 10.75 2.24 12.42
N ALA A 152 9.64 2.42 11.71
CA ALA A 152 9.58 3.14 10.44
C ALA A 152 10.00 4.61 10.60
N LEU A 153 9.58 5.27 11.69
CA LEU A 153 10.01 6.64 12.04
C LEU A 153 11.52 6.73 12.21
N LYS A 154 12.13 5.78 12.93
CA LYS A 154 13.59 5.72 13.13
C LYS A 154 14.36 5.50 11.82
N GLY A 155 13.75 4.81 10.86
CA GLY A 155 14.31 4.62 9.52
C GLY A 155 14.28 5.86 8.64
N GLY A 156 13.47 6.87 9.00
CA GLY A 156 13.38 8.13 8.25
C GLY A 156 12.74 8.00 6.87
N ILE A 157 11.96 6.94 6.63
CA ILE A 157 11.30 6.70 5.33
C ILE A 157 9.81 6.94 5.49
N ILE A 158 9.32 8.07 4.96
CA ILE A 158 7.92 8.47 5.14
C ILE A 158 6.96 7.44 4.53
N ASN A 159 7.32 6.85 3.37
CA ASN A 159 6.45 5.92 2.67
C ASN A 159 6.24 4.64 3.48
N THR A 160 7.32 4.13 4.10
CA THR A 160 7.24 2.98 5.00
C THR A 160 6.38 3.32 6.21
N PHE A 161 6.57 4.50 6.79
CA PHE A 161 5.74 4.96 7.92
C PHE A 161 4.26 5.05 7.53
N LEU A 162 3.94 5.72 6.43
CA LEU A 162 2.58 5.86 5.91
C LEU A 162 1.96 4.48 5.64
N TYR A 163 2.69 3.59 4.97
CA TYR A 163 2.24 2.22 4.70
C TYR A 163 1.87 1.49 6.00
N VAL A 164 2.73 1.54 7.02
CA VAL A 164 2.51 0.87 8.31
C VAL A 164 1.30 1.48 9.03
N VAL A 165 1.22 2.82 9.13
CA VAL A 165 0.11 3.50 9.81
C VAL A 165 -1.22 3.21 9.11
N ARG A 166 -1.26 3.29 7.78
CA ARG A 166 -2.45 2.99 6.99
C ARG A 166 -2.89 1.54 7.11
N SER A 167 -1.93 0.61 7.09
CA SER A 167 -2.22 -0.80 7.29
C SER A 167 -2.69 -1.10 8.72
N TRP A 168 -2.18 -0.38 9.72
CA TRP A 168 -2.67 -0.46 11.09
C TRP A 168 -4.09 0.09 11.21
N MET A 169 -4.35 1.28 10.66
CA MET A 169 -5.68 1.88 10.62
C MET A 169 -6.73 0.95 9.99
N ALA A 170 -6.38 0.24 8.91
CA ALA A 170 -7.30 -0.71 8.27
C ALA A 170 -7.65 -1.92 9.17
N ARG A 171 -6.83 -2.25 10.17
CA ARG A 171 -7.01 -3.42 11.05
C ARG A 171 -7.61 -3.06 12.40
N ASP A 172 -7.12 -1.99 12.99
CA ASP A 172 -7.55 -1.46 14.29
C ASP A 172 -7.51 0.08 14.24
N PRO A 173 -8.53 0.70 13.63
CA PRO A 173 -8.57 2.15 13.46
C PRO A 173 -8.65 2.89 14.79
N LEU A 174 -9.26 2.29 15.82
CA LEU A 174 -9.39 2.91 17.14
C LEU A 174 -8.02 3.02 17.83
N ALA A 175 -7.24 1.93 17.86
CA ALA A 175 -5.91 1.96 18.45
C ALA A 175 -4.95 2.86 17.66
N ALA A 176 -5.01 2.82 16.33
CA ALA A 176 -4.21 3.69 15.46
C ALA A 176 -4.56 5.17 15.69
N CYS A 177 -5.85 5.52 15.80
CA CYS A 177 -6.31 6.88 16.08
C CYS A 177 -5.80 7.38 17.44
N ALA A 178 -5.92 6.56 18.49
CA ALA A 178 -5.44 6.91 19.83
C ALA A 178 -3.92 7.16 19.85
N TRP A 179 -3.16 6.32 19.14
CA TRP A 179 -1.71 6.50 19.01
C TRP A 179 -1.34 7.76 18.23
N LEU A 180 -2.01 8.03 17.10
CA LEU A 180 -1.78 9.26 16.33
C LEU A 180 -2.08 10.51 17.16
N GLU A 181 -3.12 10.48 18.01
CA GLU A 181 -3.43 11.56 18.94
C GLU A 181 -2.36 11.73 20.04
N GLU A 182 -1.73 10.64 20.49
CA GLU A 182 -0.56 10.70 21.38
C GLU A 182 0.62 11.40 20.67
N GLN A 183 0.89 11.06 19.40
CA GLN A 183 2.01 11.62 18.64
C GLN A 183 1.86 13.11 18.30
N THR A 184 0.64 13.63 18.20
CA THR A 184 0.44 15.09 18.00
C THR A 184 0.67 15.90 19.27
N LYS A 185 0.70 15.25 20.45
CA LYS A 185 0.90 15.88 21.76
C LYS A 185 2.36 15.81 22.24
N THR A 186 3.25 15.08 21.55
CA THR A 186 4.65 14.98 21.95
C THR A 186 5.39 16.32 21.80
N SER A 187 6.54 16.47 22.47
CA SER A 187 7.40 17.66 22.35
C SER A 187 8.81 17.22 21.92
N PRO A 188 9.25 17.51 20.68
CA PRO A 188 8.48 18.15 19.60
C PRO A 188 7.33 17.25 19.08
N PRO A 189 6.27 17.85 18.49
CA PRO A 189 5.25 17.07 17.82
C PRO A 189 5.88 16.33 16.64
N LEU A 190 5.40 15.12 16.37
CA LEU A 190 5.84 14.38 15.21
C LEU A 190 5.51 15.19 13.94
N ASP A 191 6.53 15.58 13.19
CA ASP A 191 6.41 16.36 11.96
C ASP A 191 7.40 15.84 10.91
N GLU A 192 7.37 16.42 9.70
CA GLU A 192 8.31 16.05 8.63
C GLU A 192 9.78 16.20 9.04
N LYS A 193 10.09 17.16 9.93
CA LYS A 193 11.47 17.38 10.43
C LYS A 193 11.93 16.31 11.41
N THR A 194 11.00 15.56 11.98
CA THR A 194 11.30 14.42 12.84
C THR A 194 11.87 13.25 12.03
N PHE A 195 11.58 13.19 10.74
CA PHE A 195 12.19 12.23 9.83
C PHE A 195 13.61 12.68 9.49
N GLN A 196 14.57 11.78 9.65
CA GLN A 196 15.94 12.08 9.20
C GLN A 196 15.92 12.32 7.68
N PRO A 197 16.67 13.32 7.17
CA PRO A 197 16.62 13.77 5.77
C PRO A 197 17.28 12.78 4.80
N ILE A 198 17.36 11.49 5.14
CA ILE A 198 17.95 10.45 4.29
C ILE A 198 17.19 10.40 2.95
N TYR A 199 15.89 10.73 2.95
CA TYR A 199 15.09 10.85 1.74
C TYR A 199 14.28 12.15 1.71
N CYS A 200 14.53 12.98 0.69
CA CYS A 200 13.64 14.07 0.31
C CYS A 200 12.36 13.47 -0.29
N HIS A 201 11.30 13.39 0.50
CA HIS A 201 9.99 13.03 -0.02
C HIS A 201 9.30 14.28 -0.60
N GLN A 202 8.46 14.08 -1.62
CA GLN A 202 7.70 15.17 -2.24
C GLN A 202 6.39 15.47 -1.52
N GLU A 203 5.89 14.53 -0.72
CA GLU A 203 4.64 14.69 0.02
C GLU A 203 4.93 15.02 1.48
N PRO A 204 4.38 16.13 2.00
CA PRO A 204 4.53 16.49 3.41
C PRO A 204 3.78 15.49 4.29
N LEU A 205 4.34 15.16 5.45
CA LEU A 205 3.63 14.36 6.44
C LEU A 205 2.48 15.18 7.05
N ASP A 206 1.24 14.78 6.76
CA ASP A 206 0.05 15.40 7.35
C ASP A 206 -0.60 14.49 8.39
N LEU A 207 -0.06 14.48 9.61
CA LEU A 207 -0.61 13.69 10.72
C LEU A 207 -2.06 14.07 11.06
N ALA A 208 -2.48 15.31 10.81
CA ALA A 208 -3.85 15.72 11.05
C ALA A 208 -4.82 14.96 10.15
N SER A 209 -4.45 14.79 8.88
CA SER A 209 -5.22 14.04 7.87
C SER A 209 -5.25 12.54 8.20
N LEU A 210 -4.11 11.94 8.59
CA LEU A 210 -4.07 10.54 9.04
C LEU A 210 -4.93 10.32 10.29
N ARG A 211 -4.88 11.24 11.26
CA ARG A 211 -5.70 11.16 12.48
C ARG A 211 -7.19 11.26 12.15
N LEU A 212 -7.56 12.17 11.25
CA LEU A 212 -8.93 12.31 10.77
C LEU A 212 -9.40 11.03 10.07
N ALA A 213 -8.58 10.46 9.18
CA ALA A 213 -8.87 9.19 8.51
C ALA A 213 -9.06 8.04 9.51
N ALA A 214 -8.16 7.91 10.49
CA ALA A 214 -8.27 6.92 11.56
C ALA A 214 -9.56 7.10 12.38
N GLY A 215 -9.91 8.34 12.72
CA GLY A 215 -11.12 8.66 13.50
C GLY A 215 -12.40 8.34 12.74
N ILE A 216 -12.45 8.64 11.44
CA ILE A 216 -13.58 8.27 10.56
C ILE A 216 -13.69 6.75 10.46
N ALA A 217 -12.58 6.04 10.25
CA ALA A 217 -12.58 4.58 10.17
C ALA A 217 -12.94 3.91 11.51
N ALA A 218 -12.56 4.50 12.64
CA ALA A 218 -12.86 3.99 13.97
C ALA A 218 -14.33 4.13 14.34
N SER A 219 -15.00 5.15 13.80
CA SER A 219 -16.42 5.38 14.02
C SER A 219 -17.09 5.95 12.76
N PRO A 220 -17.38 5.12 11.74
CA PRO A 220 -17.94 5.61 10.49
C PRO A 220 -19.31 6.27 10.67
N ALA A 221 -20.09 5.82 11.65
CA ALA A 221 -21.42 6.35 11.96
C ALA A 221 -21.40 7.61 12.84
N ALA A 222 -20.45 7.75 13.76
CA ALA A 222 -20.46 8.84 14.76
C ALA A 222 -19.19 9.71 14.78
N GLY A 223 -18.16 9.34 14.02
CA GLY A 223 -16.90 10.05 13.92
C GLY A 223 -17.09 11.44 13.35
N ASP A 224 -16.35 12.41 13.87
CA ASP A 224 -16.49 13.82 13.47
C ASP A 224 -16.06 14.04 12.02
N LEU A 225 -16.99 14.54 11.20
CA LEU A 225 -16.73 14.89 9.80
C LEU A 225 -16.36 16.37 9.63
N SER A 226 -16.44 17.21 10.67
CA SER A 226 -16.16 18.65 10.57
C SER A 226 -14.77 18.91 9.99
N GLY A 227 -13.75 18.17 10.47
CA GLY A 227 -12.40 18.26 9.93
C GLY A 227 -12.30 17.90 8.45
N LEU A 228 -13.17 17.02 7.93
CA LEU A 228 -13.21 16.71 6.50
C LEU A 228 -13.93 17.80 5.71
N MET A 229 -14.96 18.43 6.31
CA MET A 229 -15.68 19.54 5.69
C MET A 229 -14.82 20.79 5.56
N ASP A 230 -13.86 21.01 6.45
CA ASP A 230 -12.99 22.19 6.41
C ASP A 230 -11.80 22.05 5.44
N LEU A 231 -11.61 20.87 4.86
CA LEU A 231 -10.53 20.60 3.91
C LEU A 231 -10.93 20.94 2.48
N GLU A 232 -9.95 21.44 1.72
CA GLU A 232 -10.09 21.77 0.31
C GLU A 232 -8.87 21.32 -0.51
N GLY A 233 -9.04 21.26 -1.84
CA GLY A 233 -7.94 21.11 -2.80
C GLY A 233 -7.11 19.83 -2.64
N ALA A 234 -5.79 19.98 -2.68
CA ALA A 234 -4.86 18.83 -2.59
C ALA A 234 -4.93 18.11 -1.25
N ARG A 235 -5.20 18.85 -0.17
CA ARG A 235 -5.23 18.31 1.20
C ARG A 235 -6.47 17.46 1.44
N LEU A 236 -7.62 17.91 0.93
CA LEU A 236 -8.85 17.12 0.91
C LEU A 236 -8.64 15.80 0.16
N ARG A 237 -8.09 15.87 -1.07
CA ARG A 237 -7.83 14.67 -1.88
C ARG A 237 -6.93 13.66 -1.18
N ALA A 238 -5.80 14.10 -0.62
CA ALA A 238 -4.88 13.21 0.10
C ALA A 238 -5.55 12.56 1.33
N THR A 239 -6.35 13.33 2.09
CA THR A 239 -7.11 12.82 3.24
C THR A 239 -8.16 11.81 2.81
N LEU A 240 -8.84 12.04 1.69
CA LEU A 240 -9.81 11.10 1.14
C LEU A 240 -9.15 9.81 0.66
N ASP A 241 -7.98 9.88 0.04
CA ASP A 241 -7.21 8.70 -0.32
C ASP A 241 -6.82 7.90 0.94
N ASP A 242 -6.44 8.57 2.03
CA ASP A 242 -6.20 7.94 3.32
C ASP A 242 -7.46 7.27 3.87
N VAL A 243 -8.59 7.98 3.91
CA VAL A 243 -9.89 7.46 4.38
C VAL A 243 -10.30 6.24 3.57
N LEU A 244 -10.31 6.35 2.25
CA LEU A 244 -10.76 5.28 1.34
C LEU A 244 -9.90 4.03 1.44
N MET A 245 -8.60 4.18 1.72
CA MET A 245 -7.71 3.05 1.87
C MET A 245 -7.88 2.30 3.20
N VAL A 246 -8.33 2.99 4.26
CA VAL A 246 -8.43 2.40 5.60
C VAL A 246 -9.86 2.10 6.05
N LEU A 247 -10.85 2.66 5.36
CA LEU A 247 -12.26 2.45 5.68
C LEU A 247 -12.66 1.01 5.34
N PRO A 248 -13.26 0.25 6.27
CA PRO A 248 -13.85 -1.04 5.96
C PRO A 248 -14.89 -0.92 4.84
N SER A 249 -14.94 -1.90 3.95
CA SER A 249 -15.82 -1.92 2.77
C SER A 249 -17.30 -1.71 3.11
N ASP A 250 -17.75 -2.34 4.19
CA ASP A 250 -19.12 -2.27 4.70
C ASP A 250 -19.48 -0.91 5.32
N CYS A 251 -18.47 -0.08 5.61
CA CYS A 251 -18.64 1.24 6.21
C CYS A 251 -18.76 2.37 5.17
N LEU A 252 -18.40 2.13 3.91
CA LEU A 252 -18.50 3.16 2.87
C LEU A 252 -19.95 3.65 2.66
N PRO A 253 -20.99 2.81 2.60
CA PRO A 253 -22.37 3.28 2.48
C PRO A 253 -22.78 4.26 3.60
N VAL A 254 -22.31 3.99 4.82
CA VAL A 254 -22.55 4.86 5.99
C VAL A 254 -21.87 6.21 5.80
N LEU A 255 -20.60 6.22 5.36
CA LEU A 255 -19.87 7.45 5.07
C LEU A 255 -20.54 8.26 3.96
N LEU A 256 -20.90 7.63 2.83
CA LEU A 256 -21.57 8.29 1.71
C LEU A 256 -22.87 8.95 2.16
N LYS A 257 -23.68 8.24 2.95
CA LYS A 257 -24.92 8.79 3.51
C LYS A 257 -24.63 10.03 4.36
N ARG A 258 -23.69 9.96 5.29
CA ARG A 258 -23.35 11.09 6.17
C ARG A 258 -22.79 12.30 5.42
N VAL A 259 -21.99 12.07 4.38
CA VAL A 259 -21.46 13.13 3.52
C VAL A 259 -22.59 13.78 2.70
N SER A 260 -23.57 13.01 2.24
CA SER A 260 -24.75 13.59 1.58
C SER A 260 -25.57 14.47 2.53
N GLU A 261 -25.66 14.08 3.81
CA GLU A 261 -26.39 14.83 4.84
C GLU A 261 -25.64 16.08 5.32
N SER A 262 -24.33 16.20 5.05
CA SER A 262 -23.52 17.35 5.47
C SER A 262 -23.64 18.57 4.55
N GLY A 263 -24.32 18.44 3.40
CA GLY A 263 -24.47 19.52 2.43
C GLY A 263 -23.23 19.79 1.58
N ARG A 264 -22.30 18.82 1.49
CA ARG A 264 -21.11 18.86 0.62
C ARG A 264 -21.23 17.83 -0.51
N PRO A 265 -22.06 18.07 -1.53
CA PRO A 265 -22.23 17.14 -2.64
C PRO A 265 -20.92 16.95 -3.44
N ASP A 266 -20.06 17.97 -3.50
CA ASP A 266 -18.73 17.90 -4.10
C ASP A 266 -17.84 16.84 -3.43
N LEU A 267 -18.00 16.65 -2.12
CA LEU A 267 -17.25 15.66 -1.36
C LEU A 267 -17.73 14.24 -1.66
N LEU A 268 -19.05 14.05 -1.75
CA LEU A 268 -19.64 12.78 -2.17
C LEU A 268 -19.10 12.37 -3.53
N GLU A 269 -19.09 13.30 -4.49
CA GLU A 269 -18.52 13.07 -5.80
C GLU A 269 -17.03 12.75 -5.76
N GLN A 270 -16.23 13.44 -4.94
CA GLN A 270 -14.80 13.19 -4.81
C GLN A 270 -14.52 11.80 -4.25
N ILE A 271 -15.24 11.38 -3.21
CA ILE A 271 -15.14 10.03 -2.64
C ILE A 271 -15.42 8.97 -3.71
N LEU A 272 -16.47 9.16 -4.52
CA LEU A 272 -16.83 8.22 -5.58
C LEU A 272 -15.83 8.24 -6.74
N LYS A 273 -15.27 9.40 -7.11
CA LYS A 273 -14.23 9.53 -8.14
C LYS A 273 -12.92 8.87 -7.73
N GLN A 274 -12.56 8.96 -6.45
CA GLN A 274 -11.30 8.41 -5.92
C GLN A 274 -11.41 6.93 -5.52
N HIS A 275 -12.62 6.36 -5.50
CA HIS A 275 -12.80 4.97 -5.12
C HIS A 275 -12.03 4.03 -6.09
N PRO A 276 -11.15 3.14 -5.59
CA PRO A 276 -10.28 2.32 -6.44
C PRO A 276 -11.06 1.32 -7.30
N GLU A 277 -12.26 0.94 -6.87
CA GLU A 277 -13.12 -0.01 -7.57
C GLU A 277 -14.49 0.61 -7.88
N PRO A 278 -14.66 1.29 -9.03
CA PRO A 278 -15.94 1.92 -9.42
C PRO A 278 -17.15 0.96 -9.40
N ALA A 279 -16.93 -0.30 -9.74
CA ALA A 279 -17.97 -1.33 -9.72
C ALA A 279 -18.49 -1.61 -8.30
N MET A 280 -17.63 -1.49 -7.27
CA MET A 280 -18.05 -1.60 -5.87
C MET A 280 -18.71 -0.32 -5.38
N ALA A 281 -18.20 0.86 -5.77
CA ALA A 281 -18.84 2.16 -5.51
C ALA A 281 -20.33 2.16 -5.91
N ARG A 282 -20.65 1.47 -7.01
CA ARG A 282 -22.02 1.25 -7.48
C ARG A 282 -22.90 0.52 -6.45
N GLU A 283 -22.42 -0.58 -5.89
CA GLU A 283 -23.18 -1.34 -4.88
C GLU A 283 -23.34 -0.52 -3.59
N TYR A 284 -22.29 0.19 -3.18
CA TYR A 284 -22.35 1.04 -1.99
C TYR A 284 -23.37 2.17 -2.11
N LEU A 285 -23.50 2.76 -3.30
CA LEU A 285 -24.45 3.84 -3.54
C LEU A 285 -25.90 3.38 -3.34
N LYS A 286 -26.19 2.13 -3.72
CA LYS A 286 -27.50 1.51 -3.52
C LYS A 286 -27.82 1.35 -2.04
N ASP A 287 -26.82 0.97 -1.23
CA ASP A 287 -26.98 0.73 0.20
C ASP A 287 -27.02 2.05 1.01
N ALA A 288 -26.40 3.12 0.50
CA ALA A 288 -26.33 4.41 1.18
C ALA A 288 -27.71 5.09 1.39
N SER A 289 -28.76 4.66 0.67
CA SER A 289 -30.13 5.17 0.82
C SER A 289 -30.22 6.70 0.71
N LEU A 290 -29.52 7.27 -0.28
CA LEU A 290 -29.46 8.72 -0.50
C LEU A 290 -30.81 9.28 -0.96
N PRO A 291 -31.07 10.59 -0.74
CA PRO A 291 -32.17 11.28 -1.41
C PRO A 291 -32.09 11.09 -2.93
N PRO A 292 -33.22 10.99 -3.67
CA PRO A 292 -33.21 10.68 -5.10
C PRO A 292 -32.30 11.58 -5.94
N GLU A 293 -32.29 12.89 -5.68
CA GLU A 293 -31.46 13.85 -6.41
C GLU A 293 -29.95 13.62 -6.18
N GLU A 294 -29.54 13.43 -4.92
CA GLU A 294 -28.15 13.13 -4.54
C GLU A 294 -27.72 11.76 -5.08
N PHE A 295 -28.62 10.77 -5.05
CA PHE A 295 -28.39 9.46 -5.66
C PHE A 295 -28.10 9.59 -7.15
N MET A 296 -28.91 10.34 -7.89
CA MET A 296 -28.73 10.49 -9.34
C MET A 296 -27.44 11.22 -9.68
N ARG A 297 -27.09 12.29 -8.95
CA ARG A 297 -25.80 12.99 -9.13
C ARG A 297 -24.60 12.06 -8.87
N ALA A 298 -24.63 11.34 -7.76
CA ALA A 298 -23.61 10.35 -7.43
C ALA A 298 -23.54 9.19 -8.43
N ALA A 299 -24.69 8.73 -8.93
CA ALA A 299 -24.78 7.69 -9.94
C ALA A 299 -24.10 8.14 -11.24
N THR A 300 -24.25 9.41 -11.64
CA THR A 300 -23.58 9.94 -12.84
C THR A 300 -22.07 9.82 -12.71
N VAL A 301 -21.54 10.19 -11.54
CA VAL A 301 -20.10 10.08 -11.26
C VAL A 301 -19.61 8.64 -11.31
N VAL A 302 -20.32 7.71 -10.67
CA VAL A 302 -19.93 6.30 -10.64
C VAL A 302 -20.02 5.69 -12.03
N VAL A 303 -21.13 5.90 -12.76
CA VAL A 303 -21.33 5.30 -14.07
C VAL A 303 -20.32 5.84 -15.08
N ALA A 304 -19.95 7.12 -14.98
CA ALA A 304 -18.89 7.73 -15.78
C ALA A 304 -17.48 7.16 -15.51
N SER A 305 -17.25 6.45 -14.40
CA SER A 305 -15.97 5.81 -14.09
C SER A 305 -15.98 4.29 -14.31
N LEU A 306 -17.12 3.70 -14.67
CA LEU A 306 -17.22 2.27 -14.99
C LEU A 306 -16.49 1.92 -16.29
N ASP A 307 -15.92 0.72 -16.31
CA ASP A 307 -15.40 0.13 -17.54
C ASP A 307 -16.55 -0.26 -18.51
N PRO A 308 -16.26 -0.43 -19.81
CA PRO A 308 -17.29 -0.75 -20.81
C PRO A 308 -18.11 -2.03 -20.54
N VAL A 309 -17.55 -3.01 -19.82
CA VAL A 309 -18.26 -4.25 -19.47
C VAL A 309 -19.29 -3.98 -18.36
N SER A 310 -19.00 -3.05 -17.46
CA SER A 310 -19.85 -2.68 -16.32
C SER A 310 -20.91 -1.62 -16.65
N LEU A 311 -20.67 -0.76 -17.67
CA LEU A 311 -21.58 0.32 -18.09
C LEU A 311 -23.06 -0.08 -18.26
N PRO A 312 -23.42 -1.20 -18.95
CA PRO A 312 -24.81 -1.62 -19.06
C PRO A 312 -25.55 -1.69 -17.73
N ARG A 313 -24.90 -2.23 -16.69
CA ARG A 313 -25.51 -2.38 -15.36
C ARG A 313 -25.62 -1.05 -14.61
N GLY A 314 -24.79 -0.07 -14.95
CA GLY A 314 -24.90 1.30 -14.43
C GLY A 314 -26.06 2.05 -15.06
N LEU A 315 -26.24 1.92 -16.38
CA LEU A 315 -27.32 2.56 -17.14
C LEU A 315 -28.72 2.06 -16.75
N ASP A 316 -28.83 0.84 -16.21
CA ASP A 316 -30.08 0.31 -15.66
C ASP A 316 -30.69 1.21 -14.55
N TRP A 317 -29.87 2.00 -13.83
CA TRP A 317 -30.38 2.95 -12.84
C TRP A 317 -31.19 4.08 -13.48
N TYR A 318 -30.67 4.67 -14.57
CA TYR A 318 -31.37 5.73 -15.29
C TYR A 318 -32.66 5.20 -15.93
N LEU A 319 -32.59 4.02 -16.55
CA LEU A 319 -33.77 3.38 -17.17
C LEU A 319 -34.90 3.11 -16.16
N ARG A 320 -34.57 2.91 -14.88
CA ARG A 320 -35.55 2.71 -13.80
C ARG A 320 -35.96 3.99 -13.09
N SER A 321 -35.29 5.11 -13.34
CA SER A 321 -35.63 6.39 -12.72
C SER A 321 -37.05 6.79 -13.10
N THR A 322 -37.84 7.21 -12.11
CA THR A 322 -39.18 7.75 -12.34
C THR A 322 -39.14 9.20 -12.81
N ASP A 323 -38.02 9.90 -12.61
CA ASP A 323 -37.79 11.25 -13.10
C ASP A 323 -37.39 11.22 -14.60
N PRO A 324 -38.24 11.74 -15.51
CA PRO A 324 -37.94 11.74 -16.94
C PRO A 324 -36.72 12.59 -17.30
N GLU A 325 -36.45 13.67 -16.57
CA GLU A 325 -35.34 14.59 -16.88
C GLU A 325 -34.01 13.95 -16.49
N ALA A 326 -33.88 13.47 -15.25
CA ALA A 326 -32.69 12.75 -14.80
C ALA A 326 -32.43 11.48 -15.63
N ARG A 327 -33.49 10.75 -16.03
CA ARG A 327 -33.36 9.61 -16.95
C ARG A 327 -32.79 10.04 -18.30
N ALA A 328 -33.29 11.15 -18.86
CA ALA A 328 -32.87 11.61 -20.15
C ALA A 328 -31.44 12.13 -20.16
N GLU A 329 -31.09 12.98 -19.19
CA GLU A 329 -29.77 13.57 -19.04
C GLU A 329 -28.68 12.48 -18.89
N GLY A 330 -28.87 11.54 -17.95
CA GLY A 330 -27.88 10.49 -17.72
C GLY A 330 -27.73 9.53 -18.91
N LEU A 331 -28.83 9.16 -19.57
CA LEU A 331 -28.74 8.37 -20.80
C LEU A 331 -27.98 9.13 -21.88
N GLN A 332 -28.26 10.41 -22.09
CA GLN A 332 -27.59 11.21 -23.11
C GLN A 332 -26.09 11.35 -22.84
N GLU A 333 -25.71 11.76 -21.64
CA GLU A 333 -24.32 12.01 -21.29
C GLU A 333 -23.48 10.73 -21.38
N ILE A 334 -23.93 9.67 -20.71
CA ILE A 334 -23.16 8.43 -20.57
C ILE A 334 -23.08 7.70 -21.91
N VAL A 335 -24.19 7.61 -22.67
CA VAL A 335 -24.20 6.91 -23.96
C VAL A 335 -23.40 7.67 -25.01
N ALA A 336 -23.42 9.01 -25.02
CA ALA A 336 -22.58 9.80 -25.90
C ALA A 336 -21.09 9.56 -25.61
N ARG A 337 -20.70 9.61 -24.33
CA ARG A 337 -19.31 9.32 -23.94
C ARG A 337 -18.91 7.89 -24.32
N TRP A 338 -19.75 6.90 -24.00
CA TRP A 338 -19.50 5.51 -24.33
C TRP A 338 -19.38 5.28 -25.83
N GLY A 339 -20.26 5.88 -26.64
CA GLY A 339 -20.18 5.85 -28.10
C GLY A 339 -18.89 6.47 -28.64
N SER A 340 -18.37 7.51 -27.97
CA SER A 340 -17.11 8.16 -28.36
C SER A 340 -15.87 7.32 -28.04
N GLU A 341 -15.88 6.59 -26.93
CA GLU A 341 -14.73 5.81 -26.43
C GLU A 341 -14.72 4.37 -26.97
N ASN A 342 -15.89 3.73 -27.00
CA ASN A 342 -16.06 2.33 -27.38
C ASN A 342 -17.37 2.11 -28.16
N PRO A 343 -17.42 2.54 -29.44
CA PRO A 343 -18.65 2.55 -30.23
C PRO A 343 -19.27 1.17 -30.43
N ASP A 344 -18.45 0.13 -30.60
CA ASP A 344 -18.95 -1.22 -30.87
C ASP A 344 -19.72 -1.80 -29.69
N THR A 345 -19.23 -1.62 -28.47
CA THR A 345 -19.92 -2.11 -27.26
C THR A 345 -21.18 -1.30 -26.96
N ALA A 346 -21.15 0.02 -27.16
CA ALA A 346 -22.33 0.88 -27.04
C ALA A 346 -23.43 0.48 -28.03
N ALA A 347 -23.07 0.25 -29.30
CA ALA A 347 -24.01 -0.21 -30.33
C ALA A 347 -24.62 -1.58 -30.01
N GLN A 348 -23.84 -2.50 -29.44
CA GLN A 348 -24.36 -3.80 -29.00
C GLN A 348 -25.37 -3.67 -27.85
N TRP A 349 -25.16 -2.73 -26.92
CA TRP A 349 -26.11 -2.45 -25.86
C TRP A 349 -27.38 -1.78 -26.38
N LEU A 350 -27.26 -0.80 -27.27
CA LEU A 350 -28.42 -0.14 -27.92
C LEU A 350 -29.37 -1.14 -28.59
N LYS A 351 -28.81 -2.15 -29.28
CA LYS A 351 -29.60 -3.22 -29.92
C LYS A 351 -30.43 -4.05 -28.95
N LYS A 352 -30.07 -4.07 -27.66
CA LYS A 352 -30.79 -4.81 -26.61
C LYS A 352 -31.91 -3.98 -25.98
N LEU A 353 -31.92 -2.66 -26.19
CA LEU A 353 -32.99 -1.82 -25.69
C LEU A 353 -34.29 -2.08 -26.47
N PRO A 354 -35.43 -2.21 -25.77
CA PRO A 354 -36.73 -2.29 -26.44
C PRO A 354 -37.01 -0.99 -27.21
N GLU A 355 -37.82 -1.09 -28.27
CA GLU A 355 -38.26 0.09 -29.02
C GLU A 355 -39.05 1.05 -28.12
N GLY A 356 -38.75 2.35 -28.21
CA GLY A 356 -39.39 3.36 -27.38
C GLY A 356 -38.56 4.64 -27.26
N LYS A 357 -39.04 5.56 -26.42
CA LYS A 357 -38.41 6.88 -26.21
C LYS A 357 -36.99 6.78 -25.68
N ASP A 358 -36.73 5.90 -24.71
CA ASP A 358 -35.39 5.76 -24.11
C ASP A 358 -34.37 5.24 -25.12
N ARG A 359 -34.78 4.33 -26.03
CA ARG A 359 -33.91 3.85 -27.12
C ARG A 359 -33.62 4.95 -28.14
N GLN A 360 -34.63 5.71 -28.57
CA GLN A 360 -34.44 6.84 -29.50
C GLN A 360 -33.48 7.88 -28.92
N LEU A 361 -33.62 8.16 -27.62
CA LEU A 361 -32.74 9.06 -26.90
C LEU A 361 -31.29 8.55 -26.88
N ALA A 362 -31.11 7.27 -26.56
CA ALA A 362 -29.80 6.64 -26.51
C ALA A 362 -29.16 6.54 -27.91
N GLU A 363 -29.94 6.29 -28.96
CA GLU A 363 -29.48 6.34 -30.36
C GLU A 363 -28.97 7.73 -30.74
N THR A 364 -29.73 8.79 -30.41
CA THR A 364 -29.33 10.19 -30.64
C THR A 364 -28.02 10.52 -29.92
N ALA A 365 -27.90 10.11 -28.66
CA ALA A 365 -26.71 10.32 -27.85
C ALA A 365 -25.49 9.59 -28.40
N TYR A 366 -25.68 8.33 -28.82
CA TYR A 366 -24.64 7.53 -29.43
C TYR A 366 -24.12 8.14 -30.73
N GLU A 367 -25.01 8.64 -31.60
CA GLU A 367 -24.62 9.36 -32.81
C GLU A 367 -23.81 10.62 -32.51
N ALA A 368 -24.20 11.38 -31.49
CA ALA A 368 -23.42 12.53 -31.02
C ALA A 368 -22.01 12.11 -30.53
N GLY A 369 -21.92 11.01 -29.79
CA GLY A 369 -20.66 10.40 -29.35
C GLY A 369 -19.75 9.99 -30.51
N LEU A 370 -20.32 9.35 -31.53
CA LEU A 370 -19.59 9.00 -32.75
C LEU A 370 -19.05 10.23 -33.47
N GLN A 371 -19.85 11.30 -33.55
CA GLN A 371 -19.42 12.54 -34.20
C GLN A 371 -18.27 13.18 -33.43
N GLN A 372 -18.35 13.24 -32.09
CA GLN A 372 -17.27 13.76 -31.25
C GLN A 372 -15.95 12.98 -31.46
N ALA A 373 -16.02 11.65 -31.56
CA ALA A 373 -14.84 10.82 -31.82
C ALA A 373 -14.23 11.09 -33.21
N ARG A 374 -15.06 11.38 -34.23
CA ARG A 374 -14.60 11.77 -35.56
C ARG A 374 -13.90 13.12 -35.53
N ASP A 375 -14.48 14.11 -34.86
CA ASP A 375 -13.94 15.47 -34.79
C ASP A 375 -12.57 15.50 -34.08
N LYS A 376 -12.41 14.69 -33.01
CA LYS A 376 -11.12 14.50 -32.31
C LYS A 376 -10.03 13.90 -33.21
N ARG A 377 -10.38 13.06 -34.19
CA ARG A 377 -9.41 12.50 -35.16
C ARG A 377 -9.01 13.50 -36.24
N ILE A 378 -9.91 14.41 -36.60
CA ILE A 378 -9.69 15.40 -37.66
C ILE A 378 -8.91 16.62 -37.15
N SER A 379 -8.94 16.90 -35.85
CA SER A 379 -8.12 17.93 -35.21
C SER A 379 -6.79 17.36 -34.71
N PRO A 380 -5.71 17.32 -35.53
CA PRO A 380 -4.39 16.98 -35.01
C PRO A 380 -4.02 17.99 -33.92
N ALA A 381 -3.54 17.49 -32.78
CA ALA A 381 -3.07 18.30 -31.67
C ALA A 381 -2.10 19.37 -32.20
N ARG A 382 -2.54 20.63 -32.17
CA ARG A 382 -1.73 21.79 -32.53
C ARG A 382 -0.81 22.18 -31.40
#